data_AF-A0A5Q8C8L7-F1
#
_entry.id   AF-A0A5Q8C8L7-F1
#
_cell.length_a   1.000
_cell.length_b   1.000
_cell.length_c   1.000
_cell.angle_alpha   90.00
_cell.angle_beta   90.00
_cell.angle_gamma   90.00
#
_symmetry.space_group_name_H-M   'P 1'
#
loop_
_entity.id
_entity.type
_entity.pdbx_description
1 polymer ?
#
loop_
_entity_poly.entity_id
_entity_poly.type
_entity_poly.pdbx_seq_one_letter_code
_entity_poly.pdbx_strand_id
1 'polypeptide(L)'
;PERPAPQAPLGETTLRGTLDLERPAEAPRRDPNGRTQQGGWVRDLLTNASREEELKPATPAEAPRATPAQRSPLHVMESLNSLSVDIARAIDHDASIELWNRYRRGERDVFTRRLYTLKGQQTFDEIRRKYQAEAEFRAAVDRYCDDFEKLLKDVSRNDRDNIMAQTYLTSDTGKVYTMLAHASGRLH
;
A
#
# COMPACT_ATOMS: atom_id res chain seq x y z
N PRO A 1 57.60 6.34 55.17
CA PRO A 1 57.63 4.94 55.64
C PRO A 1 56.23 4.50 56.13
N GLU A 2 55.60 3.38 55.79
CA GLU A 2 55.87 2.17 54.99
C GLU A 2 54.49 1.59 54.61
N ARG A 3 54.40 0.86 53.48
CA ARG A 3 53.24 -0.02 53.16
C ARG A 3 53.45 -1.37 53.84
N PRO A 4 52.38 -2.14 54.11
CA PRO A 4 52.19 -3.32 53.26
C PRO A 4 50.71 -3.75 53.05
N ALA A 5 50.47 -4.51 51.98
CA ALA A 5 49.27 -5.33 51.74
C ALA A 5 49.55 -6.79 52.17
N PRO A 6 48.52 -7.63 52.39
CA PRO A 6 48.41 -8.84 51.55
C PRO A 6 46.98 -9.33 51.22
N GLN A 7 46.97 -10.46 50.48
CA GLN A 7 46.00 -11.04 49.53
C GLN A 7 44.81 -11.86 50.12
N ALA A 8 43.95 -12.31 49.19
CA ALA A 8 42.62 -12.95 49.26
C ALA A 8 42.51 -14.35 49.91
N PRO A 9 41.27 -14.91 49.98
CA PRO A 9 41.08 -16.25 49.40
C PRO A 9 39.77 -16.47 48.63
N LEU A 10 39.79 -17.59 47.91
CA LEU A 10 38.83 -18.21 47.00
C LEU A 10 37.53 -18.68 47.68
N GLY A 11 36.44 -18.73 46.91
CA GLY A 11 35.20 -19.41 47.29
C GLY A 11 34.52 -20.04 46.08
N GLU A 12 34.83 -21.32 45.84
CA GLU A 12 34.15 -22.18 44.86
C GLU A 12 33.07 -23.03 45.53
N THR A 13 31.87 -23.00 44.93
CA THR A 13 30.88 -24.07 44.70
C THR A 13 30.56 -25.16 45.74
N THR A 14 29.28 -25.21 46.14
CA THR A 14 28.32 -26.37 46.16
C THR A 14 26.98 -25.86 46.74
N LEU A 15 25.75 -26.30 46.46
CA LEU A 15 25.13 -27.40 45.72
C LEU A 15 23.61 -27.11 45.56
N ARG A 16 23.06 -27.43 44.38
CA ARG A 16 21.71 -28.00 44.08
C ARG A 16 20.42 -27.36 44.64
N GLY A 17 19.58 -26.88 43.71
CA GLY A 17 18.12 -26.77 43.84
C GLY A 17 17.47 -26.81 42.46
N THR A 18 16.76 -27.90 42.18
CA THR A 18 16.07 -28.23 40.92
C THR A 18 14.84 -27.36 40.68
N LEU A 19 14.75 -26.67 39.55
CA LEU A 19 13.48 -26.39 38.87
C LEU A 19 13.67 -26.52 37.36
N ASP A 20 12.90 -27.46 36.85
CA ASP A 20 12.55 -27.68 35.45
C ASP A 20 11.83 -26.45 34.88
N LEU A 21 11.71 -26.44 33.54
CA LEU A 21 10.84 -25.62 32.69
C LEU A 21 11.46 -24.41 31.93
N GLU A 22 11.37 -24.57 30.60
CA GLU A 22 11.22 -23.56 29.55
C GLU A 22 12.47 -22.92 28.92
N ARG A 23 12.97 -23.65 27.92
CA ARG A 23 13.23 -23.18 26.54
C ARG A 23 13.10 -21.65 26.34
N PRO A 24 14.17 -20.95 25.93
CA PRO A 24 14.03 -19.60 25.42
C PRO A 24 13.12 -19.63 24.18
N ALA A 25 11.98 -18.97 24.29
CA ALA A 25 11.06 -18.74 23.19
C ALA A 25 11.82 -18.08 22.04
N GLU A 26 11.76 -18.74 20.89
CA GLU A 26 12.25 -18.29 19.60
C GLU A 26 11.68 -16.88 19.32
N ALA A 27 12.54 -15.87 19.25
CA ALA A 27 12.18 -14.56 18.74
C ALA A 27 11.56 -14.73 17.35
N PRO A 28 10.46 -14.02 17.01
CA PRO A 28 9.89 -14.13 15.68
C PRO A 28 10.95 -13.64 14.69
N ARG A 29 11.50 -14.58 13.93
CA ARG A 29 12.38 -14.30 12.79
C ARG A 29 11.58 -13.36 11.88
N ARG A 30 12.02 -12.10 11.79
CA ARG A 30 11.57 -11.19 10.74
C ARG A 30 11.92 -11.85 9.41
N ASP A 31 10.89 -12.24 8.69
CA ASP A 31 10.99 -12.75 7.33
C ASP A 31 11.64 -11.65 6.45
N PRO A 32 12.78 -11.90 5.79
CA PRO A 32 13.40 -10.92 4.90
C PRO A 32 12.67 -10.77 3.56
N ASN A 33 11.50 -11.38 3.38
CA ASN A 33 10.74 -11.30 2.15
C ASN A 33 9.38 -10.60 2.37
N GLY A 34 9.40 -9.28 2.55
CA GLY A 34 8.21 -8.40 2.53
C GLY A 34 7.55 -8.28 1.15
N ARG A 35 7.47 -9.36 0.38
CA ARG A 35 6.94 -9.40 -0.99
C ARG A 35 5.77 -10.39 -1.14
N THR A 36 4.76 -10.36 -0.27
CA THR A 36 3.58 -11.23 -0.47
C THR A 36 2.21 -10.70 -0.03
N GLN A 37 2.05 -9.44 0.41
CA GLN A 37 0.70 -8.90 0.70
C GLN A 37 0.17 -7.88 -0.32
N GLN A 38 1.05 -7.27 -1.12
CA GLN A 38 0.62 -6.28 -2.13
C GLN A 38 -0.09 -6.91 -3.35
N GLY A 39 0.05 -8.22 -3.55
CA GLY A 39 -0.52 -8.94 -4.70
C GLY A 39 -1.83 -9.70 -4.43
N GLY A 40 -2.33 -9.72 -3.19
CA GLY A 40 -3.52 -10.50 -2.83
C GLY A 40 -4.80 -9.97 -3.49
N TRP A 41 -5.03 -8.66 -3.40
CA TRP A 41 -6.22 -8.03 -3.98
C TRP A 41 -6.17 -7.97 -5.52
N VAL A 42 -4.98 -7.84 -6.13
CA VAL A 42 -4.78 -7.89 -7.59
C VAL A 42 -5.09 -9.28 -8.15
N ARG A 43 -4.79 -10.34 -7.39
CA ARG A 43 -5.15 -11.73 -7.73
C ARG A 43 -6.66 -11.95 -7.67
N ASP A 44 -7.34 -11.37 -6.67
CA ASP A 44 -8.81 -11.37 -6.57
C ASP A 44 -9.48 -10.64 -7.76
N LEU A 45 -8.87 -9.54 -8.24
CA LEU A 45 -9.33 -8.82 -9.43
C LEU A 45 -9.22 -9.66 -10.71
N LEU A 46 -8.10 -10.37 -10.92
CA LEU A 46 -7.93 -11.28 -12.06
C LEU A 46 -8.91 -12.46 -11.99
N THR A 47 -9.13 -13.00 -10.80
CA THR A 47 -10.02 -14.15 -10.59
C THR A 47 -11.49 -13.77 -10.85
N ASN A 48 -11.89 -12.55 -10.48
CA ASN A 48 -13.25 -12.06 -10.75
C ASN A 48 -13.44 -11.68 -12.23
N ALA A 49 -12.47 -11.00 -12.86
CA ALA A 49 -12.56 -10.62 -14.27
C ALA A 49 -12.60 -11.84 -15.21
N SER A 50 -11.87 -12.93 -14.88
CA SER A 50 -11.94 -14.19 -15.63
C SER A 50 -13.31 -14.87 -15.52
N ARG A 51 -14.03 -14.72 -14.40
CA ARG A 51 -15.40 -15.24 -14.25
C ARG A 51 -16.43 -14.45 -15.07
N GLU A 52 -16.20 -13.16 -15.28
CA GLU A 52 -17.11 -12.30 -16.07
C GLU A 52 -17.01 -12.58 -17.59
N GLU A 53 -15.89 -13.14 -18.07
CA GLU A 53 -15.69 -13.54 -19.47
C GLU A 53 -16.30 -14.93 -19.80
N GLU A 54 -16.38 -15.83 -18.82
CA GLU A 54 -16.89 -17.21 -19.00
C GLU A 54 -18.42 -17.30 -19.13
N LEU A 55 -19.15 -16.20 -18.88
CA LEU A 55 -20.62 -16.16 -18.89
C LEU A 55 -21.25 -15.71 -20.24
N LYS A 56 -20.47 -15.61 -21.31
CA LYS A 56 -21.01 -15.29 -22.65
C LYS A 56 -21.25 -16.57 -23.47
N PRO A 57 -22.50 -16.94 -23.80
CA PRO A 57 -22.74 -18.06 -24.71
C PRO A 57 -22.23 -17.73 -26.12
N ALA A 58 -21.35 -18.58 -26.62
CA ALA A 58 -20.75 -18.47 -27.95
C ALA A 58 -21.74 -18.90 -29.05
N THR A 59 -21.99 -18.01 -30.00
CA THR A 59 -22.50 -18.35 -31.35
C THR A 59 -21.37 -18.23 -32.37
N PRO A 60 -21.25 -19.12 -33.38
CA PRO A 60 -20.01 -19.25 -34.13
C PRO A 60 -19.96 -18.46 -35.45
N ALA A 61 -18.72 -18.04 -35.75
CA ALA A 61 -18.10 -17.78 -37.06
C ALA A 61 -18.35 -16.44 -37.78
N GLU A 62 -17.31 -15.58 -37.80
CA GLU A 62 -16.76 -14.98 -39.04
C GLU A 62 -15.30 -14.51 -38.81
N ALA A 63 -14.48 -14.50 -39.86
CA ALA A 63 -13.01 -14.42 -39.82
C ALA A 63 -12.39 -13.18 -39.13
N PRO A 64 -11.21 -13.28 -38.47
CA PRO A 64 -10.60 -12.14 -37.78
C PRO A 64 -10.04 -11.11 -38.78
N ARG A 65 -10.75 -10.00 -38.95
CA ARG A 65 -10.09 -8.74 -39.33
C ARG A 65 -9.26 -8.28 -38.13
N ALA A 66 -8.00 -7.92 -38.37
CA ALA A 66 -7.11 -7.37 -37.35
C ALA A 66 -7.74 -6.13 -36.71
N THR A 67 -8.38 -6.32 -35.55
CA THR A 67 -8.72 -5.24 -34.62
C THR A 67 -7.41 -4.69 -34.05
N PRO A 68 -7.22 -3.36 -33.96
CA PRO A 68 -6.06 -2.82 -33.27
C PRO A 68 -6.06 -3.41 -31.86
N ALA A 69 -4.95 -4.03 -31.48
CA ALA A 69 -4.80 -4.76 -30.23
C ALA A 69 -5.41 -3.95 -29.08
N GLN A 70 -6.59 -4.38 -28.63
CA GLN A 70 -7.20 -3.89 -27.40
C GLN A 70 -6.11 -4.05 -26.34
N ARG A 71 -5.69 -2.95 -25.71
CA ARG A 71 -4.68 -3.02 -24.65
C ARG A 71 -5.31 -3.92 -23.59
N SER A 72 -4.75 -5.11 -23.45
CA SER A 72 -5.32 -6.13 -22.59
C SER A 72 -5.38 -5.58 -21.15
N PRO A 73 -6.37 -5.95 -20.34
CA PRO A 73 -6.50 -5.50 -18.94
C PRO A 73 -5.20 -5.66 -18.12
N LEU A 74 -4.40 -6.66 -18.47
CA LEU A 74 -3.07 -6.90 -17.90
C LEU A 74 -2.10 -5.73 -18.12
N HIS A 75 -2.15 -5.08 -19.28
CA HIS A 75 -1.24 -3.98 -19.63
C HIS A 75 -1.58 -2.69 -18.86
N VAL A 76 -2.86 -2.46 -18.55
CA VAL A 76 -3.28 -1.36 -17.69
C VAL A 76 -2.82 -1.60 -16.25
N MET A 77 -2.90 -2.85 -15.79
CA MET A 77 -2.43 -3.22 -14.46
C MET A 77 -0.92 -3.03 -14.32
N GLU A 78 -0.16 -3.45 -15.33
CA GLU A 78 1.29 -3.25 -15.37
C GLU A 78 1.66 -1.77 -15.41
N SER A 79 0.92 -0.98 -16.19
CA SER A 79 1.11 0.48 -16.25
C SER A 79 0.86 1.13 -14.89
N LEU A 80 -0.17 0.70 -14.15
CA LEU A 80 -0.47 1.22 -12.82
C LEU A 80 0.54 0.75 -11.79
N ASN A 81 1.01 -0.51 -11.86
CA ASN A 81 2.06 -1.03 -10.99
C ASN A 81 3.38 -0.27 -11.16
N SER A 82 3.78 -0.02 -12.42
CA SER A 82 4.95 0.81 -12.75
C SER A 82 4.80 2.23 -12.21
N LEU A 83 3.62 2.85 -12.40
CA LEU A 83 3.33 4.19 -11.88
C LEU A 83 3.25 4.24 -10.35
N SER A 84 2.85 3.16 -9.67
CA SER A 84 2.61 3.16 -8.22
C SER A 84 3.87 3.51 -7.42
N VAL A 85 5.04 3.04 -7.87
CA VAL A 85 6.32 3.35 -7.21
C VAL A 85 6.68 4.83 -7.38
N ASP A 86 6.47 5.39 -8.57
CA ASP A 86 6.72 6.81 -8.83
C ASP A 86 5.73 7.70 -8.08
N ILE A 87 4.47 7.27 -7.97
CA ILE A 87 3.43 7.97 -7.20
C ILE A 87 3.74 7.92 -5.69
N ALA A 88 4.18 6.78 -5.15
CA ALA A 88 4.55 6.69 -3.74
C ALA A 88 5.69 7.67 -3.36
N ARG A 89 6.56 7.98 -4.32
CA ARG A 89 7.63 8.99 -4.21
C ARG A 89 7.20 10.41 -4.62
N ALA A 90 6.01 10.56 -5.17
CA ALA A 90 5.48 11.85 -5.62
C ALA A 90 5.03 12.74 -4.44
N ILE A 91 4.76 12.15 -3.28
CA ILE A 91 4.35 12.83 -2.05
C ILE A 91 5.31 12.43 -0.93
N ASP A 92 5.84 13.44 -0.24
CA ASP A 92 6.61 13.23 0.99
C ASP A 92 5.74 12.58 2.07
N HIS A 93 6.34 11.70 2.87
CA HIS A 93 5.57 10.96 3.88
C HIS A 93 4.97 11.90 4.94
N ASP A 94 5.75 12.87 5.43
CA ASP A 94 5.28 13.85 6.41
C ASP A 94 4.16 14.74 5.85
N ALA A 95 4.27 15.14 4.58
CA ALA A 95 3.23 15.89 3.89
C ALA A 95 1.92 15.08 3.78
N SER A 96 2.02 13.76 3.58
CA SER A 96 0.86 12.86 3.57
C SER A 96 0.18 12.80 4.95
N ILE A 97 0.97 12.73 6.03
CA ILE A 97 0.44 12.75 7.41
C ILE A 97 -0.28 14.08 7.69
N GLU A 98 0.35 15.20 7.37
CA GLU A 98 -0.21 16.53 7.60
C GLU A 98 -1.53 16.72 6.85
N LEU A 99 -1.56 16.36 5.56
CA LEU A 99 -2.73 16.42 4.71
C LEU A 99 -3.93 15.71 5.34
N TRP A 100 -3.74 14.47 5.82
CA TRP A 100 -4.83 13.70 6.41
C TRP A 100 -5.29 14.27 7.75
N ASN A 101 -4.38 14.81 8.55
CA ASN A 101 -4.74 15.53 9.77
C ASN A 101 -5.61 16.75 9.47
N ARG A 102 -5.27 17.52 8.42
CA ARG A 102 -6.05 18.67 7.97
C ARG A 102 -7.44 18.26 7.47
N TYR A 103 -7.50 17.24 6.62
CA TYR A 103 -8.75 16.68 6.10
C TYR A 103 -9.69 16.23 7.22
N ARG A 104 -9.17 15.51 8.23
CA ARG A 104 -9.97 15.06 9.39
C ARG A 104 -10.50 16.21 10.25
N ARG A 105 -9.81 17.34 10.30
CA ARG A 105 -10.28 18.56 10.97
C ARG A 105 -11.37 19.28 10.17
N GLY A 106 -11.74 18.77 9.00
CA GLY A 106 -12.74 19.37 8.12
C GLY A 106 -12.19 20.53 7.29
N GLU A 107 -10.88 20.71 7.22
CA GLU A 107 -10.28 21.67 6.30
C GLU A 107 -10.56 21.22 4.86
N ARG A 108 -11.14 22.12 4.07
CA ARG A 108 -11.40 21.91 2.64
C ARG A 108 -10.22 22.40 1.82
N ASP A 109 -10.14 21.99 0.56
CA ASP A 109 -9.12 22.46 -0.39
C ASP A 109 -7.69 22.13 0.05
N VAL A 110 -7.53 21.01 0.76
CA VAL A 110 -6.23 20.53 1.23
C VAL A 110 -5.51 19.71 0.15
N PHE A 111 -6.26 19.12 -0.79
CA PHE A 111 -5.72 18.35 -1.89
C PHE A 111 -5.42 19.27 -3.07
N THR A 112 -4.30 19.96 -2.99
CA THR A 112 -3.82 20.84 -4.07
C THR A 112 -2.58 20.29 -4.73
N ARG A 113 -2.27 20.76 -5.94
CA ARG A 113 -1.03 20.38 -6.65
C ARG A 113 0.25 20.64 -5.85
N ARG A 114 0.22 21.59 -4.91
CA ARG A 114 1.38 21.97 -4.08
C ARG A 114 1.79 20.90 -3.07
N LEU A 115 0.92 19.94 -2.79
CA LEU A 115 1.22 18.77 -1.96
C LEU A 115 2.32 17.90 -2.57
N TYR A 116 2.46 17.92 -3.90
CA TYR A 116 3.35 17.04 -4.63
C TYR A 116 4.74 17.65 -4.81
N THR A 117 5.75 16.78 -4.78
CA THR A 117 7.11 17.13 -5.20
C THR A 117 7.12 17.58 -6.67
N LEU A 118 8.19 18.23 -7.14
CA LEU A 118 8.29 18.65 -8.54
C LEU A 118 8.10 17.49 -9.53
N LYS A 119 8.69 16.31 -9.24
CA LYS A 119 8.46 15.11 -10.04
C LYS A 119 7.02 14.63 -9.89
N GLY A 120 6.47 14.66 -8.67
CA GLY A 120 5.10 14.27 -8.40
C GLY A 120 4.04 15.10 -9.13
N GLN A 121 4.28 16.39 -9.34
CA GLN A 121 3.41 17.26 -10.14
C GLN A 121 3.38 16.82 -11.61
N GLN A 122 4.52 16.40 -12.18
CA GLN A 122 4.57 15.86 -13.54
C GLN A 122 3.81 14.53 -13.62
N THR A 123 3.98 13.65 -12.64
CA THR A 123 3.23 12.40 -12.52
C THR A 123 1.72 12.67 -12.41
N PHE A 124 1.30 13.66 -11.63
CA PHE A 124 -0.10 14.09 -11.53
C PHE A 124 -0.66 14.50 -12.91
N ASP A 125 0.07 15.34 -13.64
CA ASP A 125 -0.33 15.79 -14.97
C ASP A 125 -0.44 14.63 -15.98
N GLU A 126 0.50 13.68 -15.93
CA GLU A 126 0.45 12.48 -16.77
C GLU A 126 -0.77 11.61 -16.45
N ILE A 127 -1.02 11.33 -15.17
CA ILE A 127 -2.17 10.53 -14.71
C ILE A 127 -3.47 11.20 -15.14
N ARG A 128 -3.61 12.52 -14.92
CA ARG A 128 -4.81 13.27 -15.29
C ARG A 128 -5.04 13.21 -16.81
N ARG A 129 -3.99 13.38 -17.61
CA ARG A 129 -4.07 13.27 -19.08
C ARG A 129 -4.50 11.86 -19.50
N LYS A 130 -3.89 10.81 -18.93
CA LYS A 130 -4.25 9.41 -19.21
C LYS A 130 -5.68 9.09 -18.80
N TYR A 131 -6.11 9.52 -17.62
CA TYR A 131 -7.49 9.32 -17.13
C TYR A 131 -8.54 9.94 -18.06
N GLN A 132 -8.24 11.10 -18.66
CA GLN A 132 -9.12 11.73 -19.63
C GLN A 132 -9.09 11.04 -21.00
N ALA A 133 -7.93 10.59 -21.46
CA ALA A 133 -7.75 10.04 -22.81
C ALA A 133 -8.04 8.53 -22.94
N GLU A 134 -7.80 7.74 -21.90
CA GLU A 134 -7.79 6.27 -21.96
C GLU A 134 -8.89 5.68 -21.07
N ALA A 135 -9.94 5.13 -21.69
CA ALA A 135 -11.11 4.60 -20.97
C ALA A 135 -10.78 3.40 -20.07
N GLU A 136 -9.86 2.54 -20.48
CA GLU A 136 -9.46 1.36 -19.71
C GLU A 136 -8.65 1.77 -18.47
N PHE A 137 -7.75 2.76 -18.60
CA PHE A 137 -7.02 3.33 -17.47
C PHE A 137 -7.98 4.01 -16.48
N ARG A 138 -8.96 4.76 -17.00
CA ARG A 138 -10.03 5.36 -16.18
C ARG A 138 -10.75 4.31 -15.35
N ALA A 139 -11.22 3.24 -15.97
CA ALA A 139 -11.92 2.16 -15.29
C ALA A 139 -11.05 1.49 -14.21
N ALA A 140 -9.76 1.28 -14.47
CA ALA A 140 -8.83 0.74 -13.49
C ALA A 140 -8.61 1.68 -12.30
N VAL A 141 -8.47 2.99 -12.55
CA VAL A 141 -8.34 4.01 -11.49
C VAL A 141 -9.61 4.12 -10.66
N ASP A 142 -10.78 4.16 -11.30
CA ASP A 142 -12.07 4.25 -10.61
C ASP A 142 -12.27 3.03 -9.69
N ARG A 143 -11.99 1.82 -10.20
CA ARG A 143 -12.07 0.59 -9.42
C ARG A 143 -11.09 0.60 -8.24
N TYR A 144 -9.85 1.04 -8.47
CA TYR A 144 -8.85 1.17 -7.41
C TYR A 144 -9.34 2.10 -6.28
N CYS A 145 -9.87 3.27 -6.64
CA CYS A 145 -10.42 4.21 -5.66
C CYS A 145 -11.58 3.59 -4.88
N ASP A 146 -12.54 2.97 -5.57
CA ASP A 146 -13.71 2.37 -4.94
C ASP A 146 -13.32 1.23 -3.97
N ASP A 147 -12.37 0.37 -4.35
CA ASP A 147 -11.92 -0.74 -3.51
C ASP A 147 -11.11 -0.24 -2.30
N PHE A 148 -10.28 0.79 -2.48
CA PHE A 148 -9.55 1.40 -1.37
C PHE A 148 -10.51 2.09 -0.39
N GLU A 149 -11.54 2.78 -0.87
CA GLU A 149 -12.57 3.39 -0.03
C GLU A 149 -13.38 2.35 0.75
N LYS A 150 -13.69 1.18 0.16
CA LYS A 150 -14.33 0.06 0.88
C LYS A 150 -13.43 -0.45 2.00
N LEU A 151 -12.15 -0.68 1.70
CA LEU A 151 -11.17 -1.09 2.71
C LEU A 151 -11.10 -0.09 3.87
N LEU A 152 -11.05 1.21 3.58
CA LEU A 152 -11.06 2.23 4.63
C LEU A 152 -12.34 2.19 5.47
N LYS A 153 -13.51 2.00 4.85
CA LYS A 153 -14.79 1.87 5.56
C LYS A 153 -14.80 0.66 6.48
N ASP A 154 -14.32 -0.49 6.01
CA ASP A 154 -14.28 -1.73 6.77
C ASP A 154 -13.31 -1.64 7.95
N VAL A 155 -12.11 -1.10 7.72
CA VAL A 155 -11.12 -0.87 8.79
C VAL A 155 -11.65 0.13 9.81
N SER A 156 -12.25 1.24 9.36
CA SER A 156 -12.77 2.29 10.26
C SER A 156 -13.90 1.79 11.17
N ARG A 157 -14.71 0.82 10.74
CA ARG A 157 -15.76 0.21 11.57
C ARG A 157 -15.19 -0.53 12.79
N ASN A 158 -14.01 -1.10 12.63
CA ASN A 158 -13.33 -1.91 13.65
C ASN A 158 -12.29 -1.11 14.45
N ASP A 159 -12.05 0.16 14.08
CA ASP A 159 -10.94 0.98 14.55
C ASP A 159 -11.46 2.18 15.35
N ARG A 160 -11.63 1.97 16.66
CA ARG A 160 -12.23 2.96 17.59
C ARG A 160 -11.45 4.27 17.65
N ASP A 161 -10.13 4.20 17.48
CA ASP A 161 -9.21 5.34 17.59
C ASP A 161 -8.75 5.87 16.22
N ASN A 162 -9.22 5.25 15.12
CA ASN A 162 -8.89 5.60 13.74
C ASN A 162 -7.37 5.49 13.43
N ILE A 163 -6.65 4.62 14.15
CA ILE A 163 -5.20 4.41 14.03
C ILE A 163 -4.87 3.56 12.79
N MET A 164 -5.64 2.51 12.56
CA MET A 164 -5.47 1.60 11.43
C MET A 164 -5.81 2.30 10.12
N ALA A 165 -6.94 3.01 10.05
CA ALA A 165 -7.28 3.74 8.82
C ALA A 165 -6.23 4.82 8.52
N GLN A 166 -5.70 5.49 9.55
CA GLN A 166 -4.57 6.42 9.39
C GLN A 166 -3.31 5.71 8.85
N THR A 167 -2.98 4.52 9.34
CA THR A 167 -1.84 3.73 8.86
C THR A 167 -1.97 3.38 7.37
N TYR A 168 -3.17 3.01 6.91
CA TYR A 168 -3.42 2.77 5.48
C TYR A 168 -3.31 4.06 4.65
N LEU A 169 -3.84 5.17 5.15
CA LEU A 169 -3.82 6.45 4.45
C LEU A 169 -2.41 7.05 4.31
N THR A 170 -1.51 6.81 5.27
CA THR A 170 -0.13 7.30 5.24
C THR A 170 0.84 6.33 4.56
N SER A 171 0.39 5.10 4.28
CA SER A 171 1.16 4.10 3.54
C SER A 171 1.33 4.46 2.05
N ASP A 172 2.22 3.74 1.37
CA ASP A 172 2.46 3.93 -0.07
C ASP A 172 1.18 3.73 -0.91
N THR A 173 0.33 2.76 -0.54
CA THR A 173 -0.96 2.57 -1.24
C THR A 173 -1.92 3.73 -0.96
N GLY A 174 -1.91 4.30 0.25
CA GLY A 174 -2.65 5.53 0.57
C GLY A 174 -2.18 6.74 -0.23
N LYS A 175 -0.87 6.87 -0.47
CA LYS A 175 -0.33 7.91 -1.36
C LYS A 175 -0.77 7.72 -2.81
N VAL A 176 -0.76 6.48 -3.30
CA VAL A 176 -1.29 6.14 -4.62
C VAL A 176 -2.75 6.52 -4.74
N TYR A 177 -3.57 6.11 -3.77
CA TYR A 177 -4.98 6.50 -3.69
C TYR A 177 -5.16 8.02 -3.72
N THR A 178 -4.43 8.76 -2.89
CA THR A 178 -4.51 10.22 -2.82
C THR A 178 -4.24 10.89 -4.17
N MET A 179 -3.18 10.45 -4.86
CA MET A 179 -2.82 10.96 -6.17
C MET A 179 -3.89 10.65 -7.22
N LEU A 180 -4.35 9.40 -7.27
CA LEU A 180 -5.34 8.95 -8.26
C LEU A 180 -6.70 9.61 -8.07
N ALA A 181 -7.18 9.68 -6.82
CA ALA A 181 -8.44 10.30 -6.48
C ALA A 181 -8.42 11.82 -6.73
N HIS A 182 -7.29 12.50 -6.51
CA HIS A 182 -7.15 13.91 -6.85
C HIS A 182 -7.03 14.12 -8.37
N ALA A 183 -6.26 13.30 -9.09
CA ALA A 183 -6.10 13.41 -10.55
C ALA A 183 -7.41 13.12 -11.31
N SER A 184 -8.27 12.25 -10.77
CA SER A 184 -9.61 11.97 -11.29
C SER A 184 -10.65 13.03 -10.90
N GLY A 185 -10.32 13.97 -10.02
CA GLY A 185 -11.21 15.04 -9.56
C GLY A 185 -12.18 14.65 -8.44
N ARG A 186 -12.00 13.46 -7.84
CA ARG A 186 -12.80 12.99 -6.70
C ARG A 186 -12.41 13.72 -5.40
N LEU A 187 -11.13 14.05 -5.24
CA LEU A 187 -10.62 14.85 -4.12
C LEU A 187 -10.27 16.26 -4.59
N HIS A 188 -10.65 17.25 -3.77
CA HIS A 188 -10.34 18.68 -3.91
C HIS A 188 -10.09 19.26 -2.51
#